data_AF-A0A356QUD3-F1
#
_entry.id   AF-A0A356QUD3-F1
#
_cell.length_a   1.000
_cell.length_b   1.000
_cell.length_c   1.000
_cell.angle_alpha   90.00
_cell.angle_beta   90.00
_cell.angle_gamma   90.00
#
_symmetry.space_group_name_H-M   'P 1'
#
loop_
_entity.id
_entity.type
_entity.pdbx_description
1 polymer ?
#
loop_
_entity_poly.entity_id
_entity_poly.type
_entity_poly.pdbx_seq_one_letter_code
_entity_poly.pdbx_strand_id
1 'polypeptide(L)' 'MQILGIETSCDDTGVAVYHTEAGLKSHCLASQIELHALYGS' A
#
# COMPACT_ATOMS: atom_id res chain seq x y z
N MET A 1 1.04 10.26 -17.76
CA MET A 1 2.13 9.33 -17.36
C MET A 1 1.61 8.45 -16.22
N GLN A 2 1.95 7.17 -16.23
CA GLN A 2 1.60 6.24 -15.14
C GLN A 2 2.78 6.07 -14.19
N ILE A 3 2.50 6.12 -12.89
CA ILE A 3 3.45 5.95 -11.79
C ILE A 3 2.99 4.74 -10.97
N LEU A 4 3.91 3.81 -10.71
CA LEU A 4 3.70 2.69 -9.78
C LEU A 4 4.30 3.07 -8.42
N GLY A 5 3.46 3.21 -7.40
CA GLY A 5 3.87 3.40 -6.02
C GLY A 5 3.91 2.07 -5.28
N ILE A 6 4.98 1.86 -4.50
CA ILE A 6 5.16 0.72 -3.59
C ILE A 6 5.54 1.30 -2.24
N GLU A 7 4.77 0.97 -1.20
CA GLU A 7 4.97 1.46 0.16
C GLU A 7 5.15 0.27 1.12
N THR A 8 6.26 0.24 1.85
CA THR A 8 6.70 -0.89 2.69
C THR A 8 7.42 -0.44 3.98
N SER A 9 7.19 0.80 4.45
CA SER A 9 7.95 1.35 5.58
C SER A 9 7.59 0.79 6.95
N CYS A 10 6.38 0.23 7.13
CA CYS A 10 5.88 -0.23 8.43
C CYS A 10 5.08 -1.55 8.29
N ASP A 11 3.86 -1.58 8.83
CA ASP A 11 3.06 -2.80 9.05
C ASP A 11 2.11 -3.12 7.89
N ASP A 12 2.06 -2.25 6.89
CA ASP A 12 1.25 -2.45 5.70
C ASP A 12 2.13 -2.47 4.46
N THR A 13 1.73 -3.28 3.49
CA THR A 13 2.26 -3.22 2.12
C THR A 13 1.20 -2.59 1.21
N GLY A 14 1.52 -1.40 0.70
CA GLY A 14 0.65 -0.65 -0.20
C GLY A 14 1.17 -0.68 -1.64
N VAL A 15 0.28 -0.85 -2.61
CA VAL A 15 0.59 -0.68 -4.04
C VAL A 15 -0.45 0.21 -4.70
N ALA A 16 -0.02 1.14 -5.54
CA ALA A 16 -0.91 2.05 -6.25
C ALA A 16 -0.45 2.35 -7.68
N VAL A 17 -1.41 2.52 -8.60
CA VAL A 17 -1.17 3.07 -9.94
C VAL A 17 -1.78 4.46 -9.99
N TYR A 18 -0.93 5.47 -10.19
CA TYR A 18 -1.33 6.86 -10.31
C TYR A 18 -1.11 7.36 -11.74
N HIS A 19 -2.08 8.08 -12.29
CA HIS A 19 -1.94 8.79 -13.55
C HIS A 19 -1.78 10.29 -13.30
N THR A 20 -0.74 10.91 -13.86
CA THR A 20 -0.39 12.33 -13.60
C THR A 20 -1.53 13.33 -13.80
N GLU A 21 -2.44 13.05 -14.74
CA GLU A 21 -3.57 13.94 -15.05
C GLU A 21 -4.92 13.39 -14.59
N ALA A 22 -5.02 12.08 -14.40
CA ALA A 22 -6.30 11.40 -14.15
C ALA A 22 -6.41 10.86 -12.72
N GLY A 23 -5.44 11.17 -11.87
CA GLY A 23 -5.43 10.78 -10.46
C GLY A 23 -5.18 9.29 -10.23
N LEU A 24 -5.61 8.80 -9.06
CA LEU A 24 -5.48 7.41 -8.65
C LEU A 24 -6.34 6.50 -9.54
N LYS A 25 -5.71 5.47 -10.12
CA LYS A 25 -6.41 4.50 -10.99
C LYS A 25 -6.79 3.24 -10.23
N SER A 26 -5.89 2.74 -9.38
CA SER A 26 -6.11 1.55 -8.55
C SER A 26 -5.17 1.58 -7.36
N HIS A 27 -5.57 0.95 -6.27
CA HIS A 27 -4.70 0.66 -5.14
C HIS A 27 -5.08 -0.67 -4.49
N CYS A 28 -4.13 -1.28 -3.80
CA CYS A 28 -4.39 -2.35 -2.85
C CYS A 28 -3.53 -2.14 -1.60
N LEU A 29 -4.02 -2.68 -0.49
CA LEU A 29 -3.35 -2.66 0.80
C LEU A 29 -3.40 -4.07 1.38
N ALA A 30 -2.25 -4.58 1.80
CA ALA A 30 -2.14 -5.82 2.56
C ALA A 30 -1.62 -5.47 3.95
N SER A 31 -2.44 -5.72 4.97
CA SER A 31 -2.11 -5.38 6.36
C SER A 31 -1.49 -6.55 7.11
N GLN A 32 -0.49 -6.26 7.93
CA GLN A 32 0.16 -7.23 8.82
C GLN A 32 -0.36 -7.12 10.26
N ILE A 33 -1.42 -6.34 10.52
CA ILE A 33 -2.00 -6.17 11.86
C ILE A 33 -2.33 -7.53 12.51
N GLU A 34 -2.95 -8.46 11.78
CA GLU A 34 -3.28 -9.79 12.31
C GLU A 34 -2.03 -10.58 12.72
N LEU A 35 -0.95 -10.45 11.94
CA LEU A 35 0.33 -11.09 12.25
C LEU A 35 0.97 -10.45 13.49
N HIS A 36 1.01 -9.12 13.57
CA HIS A 36 1.60 -8.38 14.69
C HIS A 36 0.82 -8.61 15.99
N ALA A 37 -0.52 -8.74 15.91
CA ALA A 37 -1.35 -9.05 17.05
C ALA A 37 -0.97 -10.36 17.77
N LEU A 38 -0.35 -11.32 17.08
CA LEU A 38 0.14 -12.57 17.68
C LEU A 38 1.33 -12.37 18.62
N TYR A 39 2.10 -11.29 18.43
CA TYR A 39 3.34 -11.04 19.16
C TYR A 39 3.27 -9.78 20.05
N GLY A 40 2.12 -9.10 20.06
CA GLY A 40 1.90 -7.82 20.71
C GLY A 40 2.15 -6.64 19.78
N SER A 41 1.46 -5.53 20.06
CA SER A 41 1.68 -4.22 19.42
C SER A 41 2.67 -3.38 20.22
#